data_AF-A0A5E9AWM3-F1
#
_entry.id   AF-A0A5E9AWM3-F1
#
_cell.length_a   1.000
_cell.length_b   1.000
_cell.length_c   1.000
_cell.angle_alpha   90.00
_cell.angle_beta   90.00
_cell.angle_gamma   90.00
#
_symmetry.space_group_name_H-M   'P 1'
#
loop_
_entity.id
_entity.type
_entity.pdbx_description
1 polymer ?
#
loop_
_entity_poly.entity_id
_entity_poly.type
_entity_poly.pdbx_seq_one_letter_code
_entity_poly.pdbx_strand_id
1 'polypeptide(L)' 'VQDDPAPPPADQPFPAAASEFKMVHVANGRAMIEDDTGLWVVQRGSVLPDSSRVASIEQRGGKWVIVTNTDKVIQLSK' A
#
# COMPACT_ATOMS: atom_id res chain seq x y z
N VAL A 1 12.82 -42.77 -27.20
CA VAL A 1 12.35 -41.42 -27.57
C VAL A 1 13.26 -40.44 -26.86
N GLN A 2 13.90 -39.53 -27.60
CA GLN A 2 14.72 -38.46 -27.01
C GLN A 2 13.76 -37.36 -26.57
N ASP A 3 13.71 -37.05 -25.28
CA ASP A 3 13.01 -35.88 -24.77
C ASP A 3 13.85 -34.63 -25.12
N ASP A 4 13.40 -33.87 -26.10
CA ASP A 4 13.98 -32.55 -26.39
C ASP A 4 13.78 -31.62 -25.18
N PRO A 5 14.80 -30.86 -24.77
CA PRO A 5 14.68 -29.94 -23.64
C PRO A 5 13.67 -28.84 -23.98
N ALA A 6 12.78 -28.56 -23.03
CA ALA A 6 11.78 -27.50 -23.18
C ALA A 6 12.45 -26.15 -23.45
N PRO A 7 11.87 -25.31 -24.33
CA PRO A 7 12.42 -23.99 -24.61
C PRO A 7 12.48 -23.15 -23.32
N PRO A 8 13.45 -22.23 -23.22
CA PRO A 8 13.55 -21.35 -22.07
C PRO A 8 12.25 -20.53 -21.92
N PRO A 9 11.82 -20.24 -20.68
CA PRO A 9 10.66 -19.40 -20.46
C PRO A 9 10.85 -18.05 -21.16
N ALA A 10 9.81 -17.59 -21.85
CA ALA A 10 9.81 -16.29 -22.52
C ALA A 10 10.01 -15.17 -21.49
N ASP A 11 10.65 -14.06 -21.91
CA ASP A 11 10.83 -12.87 -21.07
C ASP A 11 9.47 -12.25 -20.74
N GLN A 12 8.96 -12.57 -19.55
CA GLN A 12 7.77 -11.94 -18.98
C GLN A 12 8.18 -10.61 -18.32
N PRO A 13 7.52 -9.49 -18.65
CA PRO A 13 7.77 -8.25 -17.94
C PRO A 13 7.34 -8.39 -16.47
N PHE A 14 8.14 -7.81 -15.57
CA PHE A 14 7.75 -7.69 -14.16
C PHE A 14 6.46 -6.88 -14.02
N PRO A 15 5.63 -7.17 -12.99
CA PRO A 15 4.50 -6.32 -12.66
C PRO A 15 4.93 -4.88 -12.45
N ALA A 16 4.02 -3.93 -12.72
CA ALA A 16 4.25 -2.54 -12.37
C ALA A 16 4.49 -2.38 -10.86
N ALA A 17 5.24 -1.35 -10.48
CA ALA A 17 5.45 -1.04 -9.07
C ALA A 17 4.11 -0.81 -8.35
N ALA A 18 4.03 -1.22 -7.09
CA ALA A 18 2.84 -1.00 -6.28
C ALA A 18 2.54 0.49 -6.14
N SER A 19 1.25 0.84 -6.23
CA SER A 19 0.78 2.22 -6.12
C SER A 19 1.19 2.84 -4.78
N GLU A 20 1.59 4.12 -4.84
CA GLU A 20 1.87 4.90 -3.63
C GLU A 20 0.57 5.41 -3.02
N PHE A 21 0.43 5.26 -1.71
CA PHE A 21 -0.68 5.84 -0.97
C PHE A 21 -0.35 7.25 -0.52
N LYS A 22 -1.34 8.13 -0.58
CA LYS A 22 -1.29 9.47 0.00
C LYS A 22 -2.41 9.62 1.00
N MET A 23 -2.09 10.09 2.20
CA MET A 23 -3.13 10.39 3.18
C MET A 23 -3.65 11.79 2.92
N VAL A 24 -4.96 11.95 2.81
CA VAL A 24 -5.61 13.23 2.46
C VAL A 24 -6.40 13.83 3.62
N HIS A 25 -6.82 13.03 4.60
CA HIS A 25 -7.53 13.54 5.78
C HIS A 25 -7.43 12.60 6.98
N VAL A 26 -7.53 13.12 8.21
CA VAL A 26 -7.65 12.32 9.43
C VAL A 26 -8.68 12.93 10.37
N ALA A 27 -9.61 12.11 10.85
CA ALA A 27 -10.60 12.50 11.85
C ALA A 27 -11.04 11.28 12.68
N ASN A 28 -11.22 11.47 13.99
CA ASN A 28 -11.80 10.45 14.89
C ASN A 28 -11.16 9.05 14.78
N GLY A 29 -9.83 8.98 14.65
CA GLY A 29 -9.10 7.71 14.54
C GLY A 29 -9.25 7.00 13.18
N ARG A 30 -9.79 7.69 12.17
CA ARG A 30 -9.88 7.25 10.79
C ARG A 30 -9.05 8.15 9.89
N ALA A 31 -8.50 7.57 8.84
CA ALA A 31 -7.78 8.29 7.81
C ALA A 31 -8.46 8.08 6.46
N MET A 32 -8.47 9.11 5.63
CA MET A 32 -8.79 9.02 4.21
C MET A 32 -7.46 8.98 3.45
N ILE A 33 -7.30 7.99 2.59
CA ILE A 33 -6.14 7.81 1.72
C ILE A 33 -6.57 7.75 0.25
N GLU A 34 -5.69 8.12 -0.66
CA GLU A 34 -5.85 7.97 -2.10
C GLU A 34 -4.73 7.11 -2.69
N ASP A 35 -5.05 6.38 -3.75
CA ASP A 35 -4.13 5.78 -4.71
C ASP A 35 -4.65 5.99 -6.14
N ASP A 36 -4.04 5.32 -7.11
CA ASP A 36 -4.47 5.36 -8.52
C ASP A 36 -5.83 4.69 -8.78
N THR A 37 -6.34 3.92 -7.82
CA THR A 37 -7.64 3.25 -7.92
C THR A 37 -8.78 4.04 -7.26
N GLY A 38 -8.47 5.00 -6.38
CA GLY A 38 -9.44 5.95 -5.84
C GLY A 38 -9.20 6.35 -4.38
N LEU A 39 -10.29 6.74 -3.71
CA LEU A 39 -10.29 7.17 -2.30
C LEU A 39 -10.77 6.06 -1.37
N TRP A 40 -10.10 5.90 -0.24
CA TRP A 40 -10.36 4.87 0.76
C TRP A 40 -10.44 5.49 2.15
N VAL A 41 -11.42 5.08 2.95
CA VAL A 41 -11.48 5.41 4.38
C VAL A 41 -11.02 4.20 5.19
N VAL A 42 -9.96 4.39 5.96
CA VAL A 42 -9.28 3.32 6.70
C VAL A 42 -9.21 3.62 8.20
N GLN A 43 -9.12 2.55 8.98
CA GLN A 43 -8.92 2.56 10.43
C GLN A 43 -7.89 1.48 10.80
N ARG A 44 -7.45 1.42 12.06
CA ARG A 44 -6.58 0.34 12.54
C ARG A 44 -7.20 -1.04 12.19
N GLY A 45 -6.40 -1.91 11.57
CA GLY A 45 -6.80 -3.24 11.12
C GLY A 45 -7.35 -3.32 9.69
N SER A 46 -7.70 -2.18 9.06
CA SER A 46 -8.11 -2.14 7.65
C SER A 46 -7.03 -2.73 6.74
N VAL A 47 -7.47 -3.46 5.71
CA VAL A 47 -6.60 -3.97 4.64
C VAL A 47 -6.55 -2.93 3.52
N LEU A 48 -5.34 -2.62 3.05
CA LEU A 48 -5.09 -1.70 1.94
C LEU A 48 -5.06 -2.46 0.60
N PRO A 49 -5.19 -1.76 -0.55
CA PRO A 49 -5.09 -2.37 -1.88
C PRO A 49 -3.80 -3.17 -2.15
N ASP A 50 -2.69 -2.80 -1.50
CA ASP A 50 -1.42 -3.55 -1.56
C ASP A 50 -1.38 -4.77 -0.59
N SER A 51 -2.52 -5.17 -0.03
CA SER A 51 -2.70 -6.23 0.97
C SER A 51 -2.03 -5.99 2.33
N SER A 52 -1.40 -4.83 2.54
CA SER A 52 -0.92 -4.45 3.87
C SER A 52 -2.09 -4.11 4.81
N ARG A 53 -1.81 -4.01 6.10
CA ARG A 53 -2.79 -3.66 7.14
C ARG A 53 -2.38 -2.42 7.89
N VAL A 54 -3.35 -1.57 8.22
CA VAL A 54 -3.11 -0.40 9.08
C VAL A 54 -2.79 -0.89 10.50
N ALA A 55 -1.57 -0.67 10.96
CA ALA A 55 -1.13 -0.96 12.32
C ALA A 55 -1.50 0.17 13.29
N SER A 56 -1.25 1.43 12.91
CA SER A 56 -1.64 2.61 13.70
C SER A 56 -1.92 3.84 12.83
N ILE A 57 -2.67 4.78 13.41
CA ILE A 57 -2.92 6.13 12.89
C ILE A 57 -2.55 7.08 14.02
N GLU A 58 -1.47 7.84 13.87
CA GLU A 58 -0.86 8.60 14.98
C GLU A 58 -0.24 9.91 14.50
N GLN A 59 0.04 10.83 15.43
CA GLN A 59 0.82 12.03 15.14
C GLN A 59 2.27 11.83 15.54
N ARG A 60 3.19 12.15 14.62
CA ARG A 60 4.64 12.23 14.85
C ARG A 60 5.10 13.64 14.52
N GLY A 61 5.59 14.38 15.53
CA GLY A 61 6.06 15.75 15.35
C GLY A 61 5.00 16.70 14.76
N GLY A 62 3.74 16.55 15.19
CA GLY A 62 2.62 17.36 14.71
C GLY A 62 2.10 16.99 13.30
N LYS A 63 2.64 15.94 12.68
CA LYS A 63 2.16 15.41 11.39
C LYS A 63 1.43 14.09 11.59
N TRP A 64 0.29 13.94 10.96
CA TRP A 64 -0.42 12.65 10.93
C TRP A 64 0.31 11.64 10.05
N VAL A 65 0.41 10.41 10.55
CA VAL A 65 0.99 9.27 9.86
C VAL A 65 0.14 8.01 10.07
N ILE A 66 0.03 7.20 9.02
CA ILE A 66 -0.39 5.80 9.11
C ILE A 66 0.89 4.97 9.14
N VAL A 67 0.93 4.00 10.04
CA VAL A 67 1.95 2.94 10.04
C VAL A 67 1.24 1.65 9.64
N THR A 68 1.82 0.93 8.68
CA THR A 68 1.30 -0.38 8.27
C THR A 68 2.01 -1.51 9.02
N ASN A 69 1.48 -2.73 8.93
CA ASN A 69 2.12 -3.93 9.47
C ASN A 69 3.45 -4.31 8.79
N THR A 70 3.79 -3.65 7.68
CA THR A 70 5.06 -3.78 6.97
C THR A 70 5.99 -2.60 7.25
N ASP A 71 5.72 -1.83 8.31
CA ASP A 71 6.46 -0.64 8.74
C ASP A 71 6.49 0.52 7.72
N LYS A 72 5.72 0.43 6.62
CA LYS A 72 5.51 1.53 5.67
C LYS A 72 4.80 2.68 6.38
N VAL A 73 5.34 3.88 6.24
CA VAL A 73 4.80 5.13 6.81
C VAL A 73 4.17 5.94 5.69
N ILE A 74 2.87 6.22 5.81
CA ILE A 74 2.13 7.08 4.89
C ILE A 74 1.84 8.38 5.64
N GLN A 75 2.30 9.52 5.12
CA GLN A 75 2.13 10.82 5.78
C GLN A 75 0.93 11.57 5.21
N LEU A 76 0.31 12.42 6.03
CA LEU A 76 -0.68 13.39 5.55
C LEU A 76 -0.05 14.33 4.53
N SER A 77 -0.56 14.27 3.31
CA SER A 77 -0.27 15.21 2.23
C SER A 77 -0.73 16.60 2.65
N LYS A 78 0.13 17.60 2.44
CA LYS A 78 -0.15 19.00 2.78
C LYS A 78 -1.07 19.63 1.75
#